data_AF-F3FVP9-F1
#
_entry.id   AF-F3FVP9-F1
#
_cell.length_a   1.000
_cell.length_b   1.000
_cell.length_c   1.000
_cell.angle_alpha   90.00
_cell.angle_beta   90.00
_cell.angle_gamma   90.00
#
_symmetry.space_group_name_H-M   'P 1'
#
loop_
_entity.id
_entity.type
_entity.pdbx_description
1 polymer ?
#
loop_
_entity_poly.entity_id
_entity_poly.type
_entity_poly.pdbx_seq_one_letter_code
_entity_poly.pdbx_strand_id
1 'polypeptide(L)' 'MLVLDCSMPPQPQPPRNHNDLTLALQTIEWLRPGRAVLTHVGHTLDAWLMERGQRLPDHVLIGLDSMAL' A
#
# COMPACT_ATOMS: atom_id res chain seq x y z
N MET A 1 -3.52 12.23 -8.22
CA MET A 1 -2.69 11.42 -7.30
C MET A 1 -3.60 10.91 -6.20
N LEU A 2 -3.42 9.65 -5.78
CA LEU A 2 -4.15 9.04 -4.67
C LEU A 2 -3.19 8.80 -3.51
N VAL A 3 -3.57 9.17 -2.29
CA VAL A 3 -2.88 8.75 -1.07
C VAL A 3 -3.85 7.86 -0.30
N LEU A 4 -3.46 6.63 -0.04
CA LEU A 4 -4.35 5.59 0.50
C LEU A 4 -3.69 4.90 1.70
N ASP A 5 -4.46 4.63 2.74
CA ASP A 5 -3.96 3.87 3.88
C ASP A 5 -3.68 2.42 3.46
N CYS A 6 -2.63 1.82 4.00
CA CYS A 6 -2.33 0.40 3.86
C CYS A 6 -1.46 -0.01 5.04
N SER A 7 -2.07 -0.64 6.04
CA SER A 7 -1.40 -0.92 7.31
C SER A 7 -0.86 -2.33 7.42
N MET A 8 -1.41 -3.25 6.62
CA MET A 8 -1.16 -4.67 6.77
C MET A 8 -0.73 -5.32 5.46
N PRO A 9 0.14 -6.36 5.54
CA PRO A 9 0.42 -7.20 4.38
C PRO A 9 -0.85 -7.95 3.96
N PRO A 10 -0.90 -8.54 2.75
CA PRO A 10 -2.05 -9.31 2.29
C PRO A 10 -2.56 -10.29 3.36
N GLN A 11 -3.82 -10.16 3.74
CA GLN A 11 -4.46 -11.02 4.73
C GLN A 11 -5.40 -12.01 4.05
N PRO A 12 -5.57 -13.23 4.61
CA PRO A 12 -6.58 -14.17 4.12
C PRO A 12 -8.02 -13.65 4.25
N GLN A 13 -8.27 -12.78 5.23
CA GLN A 13 -9.56 -12.15 5.48
C GLN A 13 -9.41 -10.63 5.45
N PRO A 14 -10.29 -9.91 4.72
CA PRO A 14 -10.28 -8.46 4.67
C PRO A 14 -10.34 -7.85 6.08
N PRO A 15 -9.41 -6.95 6.42
CA PRO A 15 -9.49 -6.20 7.65
C PRO A 15 -10.66 -5.21 7.68
N ARG A 16 -11.11 -4.85 8.89
CA ARG A 16 -12.32 -4.01 9.07
C ARG A 16 -12.06 -2.50 8.99
N ASN A 17 -10.89 -2.04 9.44
CA ASN A 17 -10.65 -0.62 9.73
C ASN A 17 -9.55 0.04 8.90
N HIS A 18 -8.60 -0.76 8.39
CA HIS A 18 -7.49 -0.30 7.56
C HIS A 18 -7.32 -1.26 6.41
N ASN A 19 -6.86 -0.78 5.26
CA ASN A 19 -6.59 -1.67 4.14
C ASN A 19 -5.39 -2.58 4.43
N ASP A 20 -5.48 -3.80 3.91
CA ASP A 20 -4.30 -4.58 3.59
C ASP A 20 -3.81 -4.23 2.18
N LEU A 21 -2.64 -4.74 1.80
CA LEU A 21 -2.08 -4.47 0.48
C LEU A 21 -2.98 -4.94 -0.67
N THR A 22 -3.74 -6.01 -0.48
CA THR A 22 -4.66 -6.54 -1.50
C THR A 22 -5.76 -5.54 -1.82
N LEU A 23 -6.47 -5.06 -0.79
CA LEU A 23 -7.55 -4.09 -0.93
C LEU A 23 -7.06 -2.74 -1.44
N ALA A 24 -5.87 -2.32 -0.98
CA ALA A 24 -5.27 -1.07 -1.43
C ALA A 24 -4.97 -1.13 -2.95
N LEU A 25 -4.34 -2.20 -3.43
CA LEU A 25 -4.04 -2.38 -4.85
C LEU A 25 -5.30 -2.55 -5.69
N GLN A 26 -6.32 -3.26 -5.20
CA GLN A 26 -7.62 -3.33 -5.88
C GLN A 26 -8.25 -1.95 -6.03
N THR A 27 -8.23 -1.15 -4.97
CA THR A 27 -8.77 0.23 -5.01
C THR A 27 -8.03 1.09 -6.03
N ILE A 28 -6.70 0.97 -6.09
CA ILE A 28 -5.86 1.67 -7.07
C ILE A 28 -6.18 1.23 -8.50
N GLU A 29 -6.32 -0.07 -8.75
CA GLU A 29 -6.66 -0.61 -10.07
C GLU A 29 -8.04 -0.14 -10.55
N TRP A 30 -9.01 -0.04 -9.64
CA TRP A 30 -10.36 0.45 -9.96
C TRP A 30 -10.38 1.94 -10.28
N LEU A 31 -9.66 2.75 -9.51
CA LEU A 31 -9.64 4.21 -9.67
C LEU A 31 -8.67 4.69 -10.76
N ARG A 32 -7.68 3.87 -11.13
CA ARG A 32 -6.63 4.15 -12.12
C ARG A 32 -5.96 5.53 -11.95
N PRO A 33 -5.45 5.88 -10.75
CA PRO A 33 -4.77 7.14 -10.56
C PRO A 33 -3.42 7.14 -11.30
N GLY A 34 -3.01 8.29 -11.84
CA GLY A 34 -1.68 8.41 -12.48
C GLY A 34 -0.50 8.16 -11.53
N ARG A 35 -0.69 8.32 -10.21
CA ARG A 35 0.21 7.91 -9.13
C ARG A 35 -0.59 7.59 -7.86
N ALA A 36 -0.17 6.58 -7.12
CA ALA A 36 -0.69 6.24 -5.81
C ALA A 36 0.44 6.16 -4.76
N VAL A 37 0.16 6.58 -3.53
CA VAL A 37 1.06 6.48 -2.39
C VAL A 37 0.36 5.72 -1.27
N LEU A 38 0.94 4.59 -0.86
CA LEU A 38 0.49 3.83 0.29
C LEU A 38 1.09 4.45 1.56
N THR A 39 0.24 4.84 2.51
CA THR A 39 0.65 5.44 3.79
C THR A 39 0.14 4.62 4.98
N HIS A 40 0.48 5.05 6.20
CA HIS A 40 0.11 4.36 7.44
C HIS A 40 0.64 2.91 7.46
N VAL A 41 1.88 2.71 6.99
CA VAL A 41 2.53 1.40 6.88
C VAL A 41 2.83 0.86 8.28
N GLY A 42 2.19 -0.24 8.64
CA GLY A 42 2.45 -0.93 9.91
C GLY A 42 3.74 -1.75 9.86
N HIS A 43 4.31 -2.06 11.03
CA HIS A 43 5.58 -2.81 11.13
C HIS A 43 5.54 -4.19 10.45
N THR A 44 4.39 -4.86 10.46
CA THR A 44 4.22 -6.16 9.79
C THR A 44 4.21 -6.04 8.27
N LEU A 45 3.65 -4.95 7.74
CA LEU A 45 3.68 -4.67 6.31
C LEU A 45 5.09 -4.30 5.86
N ASP A 46 5.78 -3.46 6.63
CA ASP A 46 7.15 -3.03 6.35
C ASP A 46 8.10 -4.24 6.27
N ALA A 47 8.08 -5.11 7.28
CA ALA A 47 8.88 -6.34 7.28
C ALA A 47 8.53 -7.26 6.10
N TRP A 48 7.24 -7.39 5.77
CA TRP A 48 6.80 -8.20 4.65
C TRP A 48 7.30 -7.65 3.29
N LEU A 49 7.31 -6.33 3.11
CA LEU A 49 7.84 -5.67 1.91
C LEU A 49 9.35 -5.92 1.76
N MET A 50 10.09 -5.86 2.88
CA MET A 50 11.53 -6.13 2.91
C MET A 50 11.85 -7.60 2.55
N GLU A 51 11.10 -8.55 3.10
CA GLU A 51 11.35 -9.98 2.93
C GLU A 51 10.99 -10.50 1.53
N ARG A 52 9.86 -10.06 0.97
CA ARG A 52 9.32 -10.64 -0.27
C ARG A 52 9.87 -10.01 -1.54
N GLY A 53 10.54 -8.86 -1.44
CA GLY A 53 10.97 -8.10 -2.61
C GLY A 53 9.81 -7.80 -3.57
N GLN A 54 8.58 -7.74 -3.05
CA GLN A 54 7.38 -7.62 -3.86
C GLN A 54 7.45 -6.29 -4.61
N ARG A 55 7.54 -6.36 -5.94
CA ARG A 55 7.45 -5.17 -6.80
C ARG A 55 6.01 -4.70 -6.80
N LEU A 56 5.77 -3.56 -6.15
CA LEU A 56 4.54 -2.80 -6.36
C LEU A 56 4.47 -2.35 -7.82
N PRO A 57 3.27 -2.11 -8.38
CA PRO A 57 3.16 -1.51 -9.70
C PRO A 57 3.95 -0.19 -9.76
N ASP A 58 4.52 0.14 -10.93
CA ASP A 58 5.46 1.29 -11.07
C ASP A 58 4.88 2.65 -10.65
N HIS A 59 3.55 2.80 -10.68
CA HIS A 59 2.85 4.02 -10.29
C HIS A 59 2.44 4.04 -8.80
N VAL A 60 2.78 3.00 -8.04
CA VAL A 60 2.47 2.85 -6.61
C VAL A 60 3.75 2.98 -5.80
N LEU A 61 3.76 3.95 -4.89
CA LEU A 61 4.89 4.26 -4.02
C LEU A 61 4.55 3.93 -2.57
N ILE A 62 5.55 3.59 -1.77
CA ILE A 62 5.43 3.58 -0.32
C ILE A 62 5.74 4.99 0.19
N GLY A 63 4.83 5.55 0.97
CA GLY A 63 5.03 6.82 1.66
C GLY A 63 6.13 6.68 2.70
N LEU A 64 7.06 7.63 2.70
CA LEU A 64 8.13 7.74 3.69
C LEU A 64 7.98 9.05 4.46
N ASP A 65 8.47 9.07 5.69
CA ASP A 65 8.54 10.32 6.44
C ASP A 65 9.37 11.35 5.66
N SER A 66 8.89 12.59 5.61
CA SER A 66 9.50 13.70 4.85
C SER A 66 9.52 13.52 3.33
N MET A 67 8.75 12.57 2.77
CA MET A 67 8.60 12.43 1.33
C MET A 67 7.96 13.67 0.69
N ALA A 68 8.54 14.14 -0.41
CA ALA A 68 7.98 15.18 -1.28
C ALA A 68 7.85 14.64 -2.72
N LEU A 69 6.72 14.90 -3.38
CA LEU A 69 6.33 14.35 -4.69
C LEU A 69 6.00 15.45 -5.71
#